data_AF-A0A0W8DP35-F1
#
_entry.id   AF-A0A0W8DP35-F1
#
_cell.length_a   1.000
_cell.length_b   1.000
_cell.length_c   1.000
_cell.angle_alpha   90.00
_cell.angle_beta   90.00
_cell.angle_gamma   90.00
#
_symmetry.space_group_name_H-M   'P 1'
#
loop_
_entity.id
_entity.type
_entity.pdbx_description
1 polymer ?
#
loop_
_entity_poly.entity_id
_entity_poly.type
_entity_poly.pdbx_seq_one_letter_code
_entity_poly.pdbx_strand_id
1 'polypeptide(L)'
;MDDSSGPSMGQIVAYRAMKFAEESRESCWKRSVVACVAGAAMGVGLGTFLGTFEGAHGELLYNGFSKSIKAGYVRSVYFSKEFALVGSIFAGVECVIERERAAHDILNPILAGGVSGGALGAWAARSSGPKMLVQNTAKGAAGFAVMAVVFEKGIEFLTN
;
A
#
# COMPACT_ATOMS: atom_id res chain seq x y z
N MET A 1 -17.01 34.43 17.31
CA MET A 1 -17.73 33.69 18.37
C MET A 1 -17.64 32.23 18.02
N ASP A 2 -16.91 31.47 18.83
CA ASP A 2 -16.87 30.02 18.83
C ASP A 2 -18.14 29.40 19.47
N ASP A 3 -18.45 28.18 18.99
CA ASP A 3 -19.05 27.02 19.69
C ASP A 3 -20.56 26.94 20.01
N SER A 4 -21.26 25.95 19.41
CA SER A 4 -22.33 25.12 20.03
C SER A 4 -23.07 24.17 19.05
N SER A 5 -22.37 23.55 18.09
CA SER A 5 -22.84 22.28 17.50
C SER A 5 -21.71 21.29 17.63
N GLY A 6 -21.78 20.47 18.67
CA GLY A 6 -20.76 19.47 18.95
C GLY A 6 -20.45 18.67 17.68
N PRO A 7 -19.16 18.47 17.34
CA PRO A 7 -18.80 17.76 16.12
C PRO A 7 -19.52 16.40 16.10
N SER A 8 -20.16 16.04 14.98
CA SER A 8 -20.83 14.75 14.87
C SER A 8 -19.84 13.64 15.18
N MET A 9 -20.29 12.50 15.73
CA MET A 9 -19.41 11.39 16.08
C MET A 9 -18.46 11.02 14.91
N GLY A 10 -18.94 11.12 13.66
CA GLY A 10 -18.12 10.91 12.46
C GLY A 10 -17.05 11.98 12.23
N GLN A 11 -17.33 13.27 12.50
CA GLN A 11 -16.36 14.35 12.38
C GLN A 11 -15.28 14.28 13.47
N ILE A 12 -15.63 13.88 14.70
CA ILE A 12 -14.67 13.66 15.79
C ILE A 12 -13.72 12.52 15.45
N VAL A 13 -14.25 11.41 14.94
CA VAL A 13 -13.46 10.24 14.54
C VAL A 13 -12.54 10.60 13.38
N ALA A 14 -13.03 11.33 12.37
CA ALA A 14 -12.21 11.78 11.24
C ALA A 14 -11.09 12.74 11.68
N TYR A 15 -11.41 13.74 12.49
CA TYR A 15 -10.42 14.68 13.03
C TYR A 15 -9.35 13.96 13.85
N ARG A 16 -9.76 13.04 14.71
CA ARG A 16 -8.83 12.24 15.52
C ARG A 16 -7.99 11.31 14.65
N ALA A 17 -8.55 10.70 13.61
CA ALA A 17 -7.82 9.85 12.68
C ALA A 17 -6.79 10.64 11.86
N MET A 18 -7.15 11.82 11.36
CA MET A 18 -6.24 12.74 10.66
C MET A 18 -5.11 13.19 11.59
N LYS A 19 -5.43 13.57 12.83
CA LYS A 19 -4.45 13.95 13.84
C LYS A 19 -3.48 12.81 14.16
N PHE A 20 -3.98 11.58 14.29
CA PHE A 20 -3.13 10.40 14.45
C PHE A 20 -2.27 10.12 13.21
N ALA A 21 -2.78 10.36 12.00
CA ALA A 21 -2.00 10.21 10.78
C ALA A 21 -0.86 11.23 10.70
N GLU A 22 -1.11 12.47 11.12
CA GLU A 22 -0.11 13.53 11.17
C GLU A 22 0.97 13.26 12.23
N GLU A 23 0.57 12.91 13.47
CA GLU A 23 1.51 12.46 14.51
C GLU A 23 2.30 11.21 14.12
N SER A 24 1.73 10.36 13.26
CA SER A 24 2.40 9.17 12.77
C SER A 24 3.51 9.49 11.77
N ARG A 25 3.45 10.64 11.07
CA ARG A 25 4.48 11.05 10.11
C ARG A 25 5.79 11.43 10.77
N GLU A 26 5.75 11.88 12.02
CA GLU A 26 6.95 12.26 12.77
C GLU A 26 7.85 11.05 13.09
N SER A 27 7.27 9.84 13.17
CA SER A 27 8.00 8.63 13.55
C SER A 27 7.92 7.59 12.44
N CYS A 28 9.06 7.19 11.87
CA CYS A 28 9.07 6.23 10.76
C CYS A 28 8.43 4.88 11.10
N TRP A 29 8.56 4.43 12.35
CA TRP A 29 7.88 3.21 12.80
C TRP A 29 6.36 3.37 12.84
N LYS A 30 5.84 4.51 13.32
CA LYS A 30 4.39 4.79 13.35
C LYS A 30 3.84 4.92 11.94
N ARG A 31 4.52 5.66 11.06
CA ARG A 31 4.15 5.79 9.64
C ARG A 31 4.09 4.44 8.95
N SER A 32 5.10 3.58 9.18
CA SER A 32 5.16 2.22 8.63
C SER A 32 4.02 1.33 9.15
N VAL A 33 3.68 1.41 10.44
CA VAL A 33 2.56 0.67 11.03
C VAL A 33 1.21 1.13 10.46
N VAL A 34 0.99 2.44 10.35
CA VAL A 34 -0.24 2.97 9.75
C VAL A 34 -0.37 2.54 8.29
N ALA A 35 0.73 2.59 7.53
CA ALA A 35 0.76 2.12 6.14
C ALA A 35 0.56 0.60 6.02
N CYS A 36 1.08 -0.19 6.97
CA CYS A 36 0.86 -1.63 7.06
C CYS A 36 -0.63 -1.95 7.24
N VAL A 37 -1.29 -1.27 8.18
CA VAL A 37 -2.73 -1.45 8.42
C VAL A 37 -3.55 -1.00 7.20
N ALA A 38 -3.22 0.14 6.61
CA ALA A 38 -3.88 0.63 5.40
C ALA A 38 -3.71 -0.35 4.22
N GLY A 39 -2.50 -0.87 4.00
CA GLY A 39 -2.20 -1.86 2.97
C GLY A 39 -2.93 -3.19 3.22
N ALA A 40 -2.96 -3.67 4.46
CA ALA A 40 -3.71 -4.88 4.82
C ALA A 40 -5.21 -4.73 4.50
N ALA A 41 -5.80 -3.58 4.86
CA ALA A 41 -7.20 -3.27 4.59
C ALA A 41 -7.49 -3.24 3.09
N MET A 42 -6.64 -2.58 2.30
CA MET A 42 -6.75 -2.59 0.83
C MET A 42 -6.61 -4.01 0.25
N GLY A 43 -5.68 -4.81 0.77
CA GLY A 43 -5.47 -6.20 0.34
C GLY A 43 -6.65 -7.13 0.66
N VAL A 44 -7.32 -6.94 1.82
CA VAL A 44 -8.56 -7.65 2.13
C VAL A 44 -9.61 -7.30 1.09
N GLY A 45 -9.81 -6.00 0.80
CA GLY A 45 -10.79 -5.52 -0.16
C GLY A 45 -10.57 -6.08 -1.57
N LEU A 46 -9.33 -6.08 -2.06
CA LEU A 46 -9.01 -6.65 -3.37
C LEU A 46 -9.21 -8.17 -3.39
N GLY A 47 -8.80 -8.88 -2.33
CA GLY A 47 -8.92 -10.33 -2.26
C GLY A 47 -10.36 -10.84 -2.15
N THR A 48 -11.21 -10.15 -1.39
CA THR A 48 -12.64 -10.49 -1.31
C THR A 48 -13.36 -10.17 -2.62
N PHE A 49 -13.01 -9.06 -3.27
CA PHE A 49 -13.51 -8.70 -4.59
C PHE A 49 -13.18 -9.79 -5.61
N LEU A 50 -11.90 -10.15 -5.77
CA LEU A 50 -11.49 -11.19 -6.73
C LEU A 50 -12.09 -12.55 -6.40
N GLY A 51 -12.16 -12.94 -5.12
CA GLY A 51 -12.83 -14.16 -4.70
C GLY A 51 -14.32 -14.21 -5.08
N THR A 52 -14.99 -13.06 -5.11
CA THR A 52 -16.38 -12.94 -5.55
C THR A 52 -16.51 -13.11 -7.07
N PHE A 53 -15.60 -12.54 -7.87
CA PHE A 53 -15.61 -12.69 -9.33
C PHE A 53 -15.29 -14.10 -9.79
N GLU A 54 -14.35 -14.77 -9.14
CA GLU A 54 -13.96 -16.14 -9.48
C GLU A 54 -15.10 -17.13 -9.20
N GLY A 55 -15.88 -16.89 -8.13
CA GLY A 55 -17.10 -17.64 -7.84
C GLY A 55 -18.21 -17.47 -8.89
N ALA A 56 -18.20 -16.38 -9.67
CA ALA A 56 -19.18 -16.13 -10.72
C ALA A 56 -18.82 -16.79 -12.07
N HIS A 57 -17.57 -17.26 -12.25
CA HIS A 57 -17.10 -17.92 -13.48
C HIS A 57 -16.96 -19.44 -13.30
N GLY A 58 -18.10 -20.14 -13.35
CA GLY A 58 -18.17 -21.52 -13.85
C GLY A 58 -17.85 -22.70 -12.92
N GLU A 59 -17.11 -22.54 -11.82
CA GLU A 59 -16.75 -23.69 -10.95
C GLU A 59 -17.78 -24.04 -9.85
N LEU A 60 -18.89 -23.29 -9.78
CA LEU A 60 -19.96 -23.52 -8.80
C LEU A 60 -20.61 -24.91 -8.91
N LEU A 61 -20.53 -25.55 -10.08
CA LEU A 61 -21.17 -26.84 -10.34
C LEU A 61 -20.33 -28.05 -9.88
N TYR A 62 -19.02 -27.90 -9.65
CA TYR A 62 -18.13 -29.03 -9.32
C TYR A 62 -17.59 -29.01 -7.89
N ASN A 63 -17.33 -27.83 -7.30
CA ASN A 63 -16.64 -27.74 -6.00
C ASN A 63 -17.43 -27.07 -4.85
N GLY A 64 -18.60 -26.49 -5.11
CA GLY A 64 -19.51 -25.93 -4.10
C GLY A 64 -19.07 -24.57 -3.53
N PHE A 65 -20.06 -23.71 -3.25
CA PHE A 65 -19.89 -22.34 -2.74
C PHE A 65 -18.97 -22.25 -1.49
N SER A 66 -19.05 -23.24 -0.60
CA SER A 66 -18.23 -23.30 0.61
C SER A 66 -16.72 -23.43 0.33
N LYS A 67 -16.32 -24.13 -0.74
CA LYS A 67 -14.90 -24.21 -1.14
C LYS A 67 -14.44 -22.92 -1.82
N SER A 68 -15.31 -22.28 -2.59
CA SER A 68 -15.04 -20.99 -3.24
C SER A 68 -14.82 -19.88 -2.20
N ILE A 69 -15.67 -19.79 -1.16
CA ILE A 69 -15.45 -18.87 -0.04
C ILE A 69 -14.11 -19.14 0.66
N LYS A 70 -13.79 -20.41 0.90
CA LYS A 70 -12.53 -20.79 1.57
C LYS A 70 -11.31 -20.43 0.72
N ALA A 71 -11.36 -20.65 -0.59
CA ALA A 71 -10.31 -20.26 -1.52
C ALA A 71 -10.15 -18.72 -1.59
N GLY A 72 -11.27 -17.99 -1.69
CA GLY A 72 -11.28 -16.51 -1.66
C GLY A 72 -10.71 -15.94 -0.36
N TYR A 73 -11.00 -16.57 0.78
CA TYR A 73 -10.43 -16.17 2.08
C TYR A 73 -8.91 -16.40 2.15
N VAL A 74 -8.43 -17.56 1.71
CA VAL A 74 -6.98 -17.83 1.68
C VAL A 74 -6.27 -16.82 0.76
N ARG A 75 -6.88 -16.48 -0.37
CA ARG A 75 -6.39 -15.47 -1.30
C ARG A 75 -6.34 -14.08 -0.67
N SER A 76 -7.40 -13.66 0.02
CA SER A 76 -7.45 -12.34 0.64
C SER A 76 -6.41 -12.20 1.74
N VAL A 77 -6.22 -13.22 2.58
CA VAL A 77 -5.15 -13.24 3.59
C VAL A 77 -3.77 -13.14 2.94
N TYR A 78 -3.55 -13.80 1.80
CA TYR A 78 -2.29 -13.69 1.06
C TYR A 78 -2.07 -12.25 0.55
N PHE A 79 -3.06 -11.67 -0.14
CA PHE A 79 -2.94 -10.30 -0.63
C PHE A 79 -2.77 -9.29 0.49
N SER A 80 -3.51 -9.40 1.58
CA SER A 80 -3.33 -8.53 2.75
C SER A 80 -1.89 -8.53 3.26
N LYS A 81 -1.21 -9.68 3.30
CA LYS A 81 0.19 -9.76 3.74
C LYS A 81 1.13 -9.07 2.76
N GLU A 82 0.94 -9.28 1.46
CA GLU A 82 1.77 -8.64 0.43
C GLU A 82 1.60 -7.12 0.43
N PHE A 83 0.35 -6.62 0.43
CA PHE A 83 0.09 -5.17 0.47
C PHE A 83 0.52 -4.52 1.77
N ALA A 84 0.38 -5.21 2.91
CA ALA A 84 0.90 -4.75 4.19
C ALA A 84 2.44 -4.63 4.16
N LEU A 85 3.13 -5.65 3.64
CA LEU A 85 4.59 -5.65 3.52
C LEU A 85 5.07 -4.51 2.62
N VAL A 86 4.55 -4.42 1.40
CA VAL A 86 4.94 -3.39 0.43
C VAL A 86 4.64 -1.99 0.97
N GLY A 87 3.45 -1.78 1.55
CA GLY A 87 3.07 -0.48 2.13
C GLY A 87 3.95 -0.08 3.31
N SER A 88 4.29 -1.03 4.19
CA SER A 88 5.16 -0.77 5.34
C SER A 88 6.59 -0.39 4.94
N ILE A 89 7.14 -1.02 3.89
CA ILE A 89 8.47 -0.74 3.36
C ILE A 89 8.47 0.61 2.65
N PHE A 90 7.49 0.86 1.78
CA PHE A 90 7.38 2.14 1.07
C PHE A 90 7.32 3.31 2.04
N ALA A 91 6.39 3.29 3.00
CA ALA A 91 6.24 4.37 3.98
C ALA A 91 7.45 4.50 4.92
N GLY A 92 8.11 3.39 5.25
CA GLY A 92 9.34 3.40 6.05
C GLY A 92 10.49 4.07 5.30
N VAL A 93 10.73 3.68 4.05
CA VAL A 93 11.79 4.25 3.19
C VAL A 93 11.52 5.73 2.91
N GLU A 94 10.27 6.09 2.62
CA GLU A 94 9.86 7.47 2.42
C GLU A 94 10.14 8.34 3.65
N CYS A 95 9.79 7.87 4.85
CA CYS A 95 10.11 8.58 6.08
C CYS A 95 11.61 8.76 6.30
N VAL A 96 12.43 7.74 6.03
CA VAL A 96 13.89 7.85 6.15
C VAL A 96 14.44 8.87 5.16
N ILE A 97 13.97 8.88 3.91
CA ILE A 97 14.39 9.85 2.91
C ILE A 97 13.97 11.27 3.30
N GLU A 98 12.74 11.46 3.80
CA GLU A 98 12.26 12.74 4.31
C GLU A 98 13.09 13.24 5.50
N ARG A 99 13.47 12.34 6.41
CA ARG A 99 14.33 12.67 7.55
C ARG A 99 15.73 13.15 7.13
N GLU A 100 16.32 12.50 6.12
CA GLU A 100 17.65 12.86 5.61
C GLU A 100 17.63 14.16 4.77
N ARG A 101 16.59 14.38 3.97
CA ARG A 101 16.47 15.60 3.14
C ARG A 101 15.88 16.80 3.86
N ALA A 102 15.20 16.58 4.99
CA ALA A 102 14.44 17.60 5.74
C ALA A 102 13.44 18.42 4.89
N ALA A 103 12.99 17.86 3.77
CA ALA A 103 12.07 18.48 2.83
C ALA A 103 11.01 17.46 2.42
N HIS A 104 9.75 17.90 2.28
CA HIS A 104 8.64 17.10 1.81
C HIS A 104 8.28 17.53 0.38
N ASP A 105 9.00 16.97 -0.59
CA ASP A 105 8.83 17.26 -2.01
C ASP A 105 8.29 16.05 -2.77
N ILE A 106 7.75 16.31 -3.98
CA ILE A 106 7.26 15.31 -4.92
C ILE A 106 8.34 14.28 -5.35
N LEU A 107 9.61 14.65 -5.25
CA LEU A 107 10.70 13.72 -5.59
C LEU A 107 10.89 12.63 -4.53
N ASN A 108 10.45 12.85 -3.29
CA ASN A 108 10.61 11.89 -2.21
C ASN A 108 9.84 10.58 -2.42
N PRO A 109 8.52 10.59 -2.73
CA PRO A 109 7.80 9.36 -3.00
C PRO A 109 8.28 8.66 -4.28
N ILE A 110 8.79 9.38 -5.28
CA ILE A 110 9.40 8.78 -6.48
C ILE A 110 10.68 8.03 -6.12
N LEU A 111 11.57 8.66 -5.36
CA LEU A 111 12.82 8.04 -4.89
C LEU A 111 12.54 6.88 -3.94
N ALA A 112 11.62 7.07 -2.99
CA ALA A 112 11.18 6.02 -2.08
C ALA A 112 10.56 4.85 -2.83
N GLY A 113 9.73 5.12 -3.84
CA GLY A 113 9.17 4.13 -4.75
C GLY A 113 10.27 3.34 -5.47
N GLY A 114 11.21 4.02 -6.10
CA GLY A 114 12.33 3.37 -6.80
C GLY A 114 13.19 2.50 -5.87
N VAL A 115 13.53 2.99 -4.68
CA VAL A 115 14.35 2.26 -3.70
C VAL A 115 13.58 1.06 -3.15
N SER A 116 12.33 1.26 -2.71
CA SER A 116 11.50 0.19 -2.16
C SER A 116 11.19 -0.89 -3.21
N GLY A 117 10.85 -0.51 -4.44
CA GLY A 117 10.61 -1.42 -5.57
C GLY A 117 11.87 -2.17 -6.01
N GLY A 118 13.04 -1.53 -5.99
CA GLY A 118 14.32 -2.19 -6.21
C GLY A 118 14.64 -3.22 -5.13
N ALA A 119 14.48 -2.85 -3.86
CA ALA A 119 14.69 -3.75 -2.72
C ALA A 119 13.77 -4.97 -2.75
N LEU A 120 12.47 -4.76 -3.04
CA LEU A 120 11.49 -5.84 -3.19
C LEU A 120 11.80 -6.74 -4.40
N GLY A 121 12.18 -6.15 -5.53
CA GLY A 121 12.57 -6.88 -6.73
C GLY A 121 13.81 -7.75 -6.52
N ALA A 122 14.81 -7.21 -5.81
CA ALA A 122 16.00 -7.95 -5.40
C ALA A 122 15.64 -9.08 -4.43
N TRP A 123 14.78 -8.82 -3.45
CA TRP A 123 14.33 -9.82 -2.47
C TRP A 123 13.56 -10.98 -3.13
N ALA A 124 12.65 -10.67 -4.06
CA ALA A 124 11.91 -11.67 -4.82
C ALA A 124 12.85 -12.55 -5.69
N ALA A 125 13.94 -11.96 -6.20
CA ALA A 125 14.90 -12.63 -7.06
C ALA A 125 16.15 -13.17 -6.31
N ARG A 126 16.14 -13.18 -4.97
CA ARG A 126 17.31 -13.54 -4.15
C ARG A 126 17.83 -14.96 -4.40
N SER A 127 16.93 -15.86 -4.77
CA SER A 127 17.24 -17.26 -5.10
C SER A 127 17.46 -17.47 -6.60
N SER A 128 17.33 -16.41 -7.40
CA SER A 128 17.46 -16.44 -8.86
C SER A 128 18.88 -16.04 -9.26
N GLY A 129 19.35 -16.52 -10.42
CA GLY A 129 20.71 -16.23 -10.89
C GLY A 129 21.01 -14.72 -11.04
N PRO A 130 22.30 -14.33 -11.12
CA PRO A 130 22.74 -12.93 -11.06
C PRO A 130 22.09 -12.03 -12.12
N LYS A 131 21.83 -12.57 -13.33
CA LYS A 131 21.15 -11.85 -14.41
C LYS A 131 19.68 -11.54 -14.08
N MET A 132 18.97 -12.48 -13.46
CA MET A 132 17.59 -12.30 -13.03
C MET A 132 17.48 -11.34 -11.85
N LEU A 133 18.46 -11.35 -10.94
CA LEU A 133 18.52 -10.41 -9.82
C LEU A 133 18.60 -8.96 -10.33
N VAL A 134 19.54 -8.66 -11.23
CA VAL A 134 19.70 -7.30 -11.78
C VAL A 134 18.46 -6.89 -12.58
N GLN A 135 17.90 -7.78 -13.40
CA GLN A 135 16.71 -7.47 -14.19
C GLN A 135 15.47 -7.21 -13.32
N ASN A 136 15.23 -8.03 -12.29
CA ASN A 136 14.07 -7.86 -11.41
C ASN A 136 14.23 -6.64 -10.50
N THR A 137 15.45 -6.33 -10.06
CA THR A 137 15.74 -5.09 -9.32
C THR A 137 15.45 -3.87 -10.18
N ALA A 138 15.97 -3.83 -11.42
CA ALA A 138 15.76 -2.70 -12.32
C ALA A 138 14.29 -2.53 -12.71
N LYS A 139 13.59 -3.63 -13.02
CA LYS A 139 12.15 -3.62 -13.33
C LYS A 139 11.33 -3.18 -12.12
N GLY A 140 11.66 -3.67 -10.93
CA GLY A 140 10.98 -3.31 -9.68
C GLY A 140 11.15 -1.83 -9.36
N ALA A 141 12.37 -1.31 -9.44
CA ALA A 141 12.65 0.10 -9.23
C ALA A 141 11.93 0.99 -10.26
N ALA A 142 12.01 0.65 -11.55
CA ALA A 142 11.35 1.40 -12.61
C ALA A 142 9.82 1.38 -12.46
N GLY A 143 9.23 0.22 -12.17
CA GLY A 143 7.78 0.08 -12.01
C GLY A 143 7.23 0.91 -10.86
N PHE A 144 7.88 0.87 -9.69
CA PHE A 144 7.44 1.64 -8.54
C PHE A 144 7.70 3.15 -8.70
N ALA A 145 8.80 3.55 -9.33
CA ALA A 145 9.05 4.96 -9.64
C ALA A 145 8.00 5.52 -10.61
N VAL A 146 7.66 4.78 -11.67
CA VAL A 146 6.60 5.19 -12.62
C VAL A 146 5.26 5.27 -11.91
N MET A 147 4.93 4.29 -11.05
CA MET A 147 3.69 4.32 -10.29
C MET A 147 3.58 5.56 -9.40
N ALA A 148 4.67 5.95 -8.72
CA ALA A 148 4.71 7.17 -7.92
C ALA A 148 4.46 8.41 -8.78
N VAL A 149 5.12 8.53 -9.94
CA VAL A 149 4.90 9.64 -10.88
C VAL A 149 3.44 9.71 -11.34
N VAL A 150 2.83 8.56 -11.63
CA VAL A 150 1.41 8.49 -12.04
C VAL A 150 0.50 8.98 -10.92
N PHE A 151 0.74 8.58 -9.67
CA PHE A 151 -0.05 9.07 -8.54
C PHE A 151 0.07 10.58 -8.36
N GLU A 152 1.28 11.13 -8.43
CA GLU A 152 1.50 12.57 -8.28
C GLU A 152 0.84 13.35 -9.41
N LYS A 153 1.02 12.91 -10.65
CA LYS A 153 0.39 13.54 -11.81
C LYS A 153 -1.13 13.41 -11.79
N GLY A 154 -1.64 12.29 -11.27
CA GLY A 154 -3.07 12.09 -11.06
C GLY A 154 -3.63 13.05 -10.01
N ILE A 155 -2.93 13.25 -8.89
CA ILE A 155 -3.34 14.20 -7.85
C ILE A 155 -3.28 15.64 -8.39
N GLU A 156 -2.22 15.98 -9.12
CA GLU A 156 -2.06 17.28 -9.78
C GLU A 156 -3.23 17.54 -10.75
N PHE A 157 -3.59 16.54 -11.54
CA PHE A 157 -4.74 16.61 -12.45
C PHE A 157 -6.10 16.73 -11.73
N LEU A 158 -6.29 16.06 -10.59
CA LEU A 158 -7.53 16.15 -9.81
C LEU A 158 -7.66 17.46 -9.03
N THR A 159 -6.54 18.12 -8.74
CA THR A 159 -6.50 19.36 -7.95
C THR A 159 -6.57 20.61 -8.84
N ASN A 160 -6.31 20.47 -10.14
CA ASN A 160 -6.36 21.55 -11.13
C ASN A 160 -7.66 21.55 -11.93
#